data_AF-T1HT56-F1
#
_entry.id   AF-T1HT56-F1
#
_cell.length_a   1.000
_cell.length_b   1.000
_cell.length_c   1.000
_cell.angle_alpha   90.00
_cell.angle_beta   90.00
_cell.angle_gamma   90.00
#
_symmetry.space_group_name_H-M   'P 1'
#
loop_
_entity.id
_entity.type
_entity.pdbx_description
1 polymer ?
#
loop_
_entity_poly.entity_id
_entity_poly.type
_entity_poly.pdbx_seq_one_letter_code
_entity_poly.pdbx_strand_id
1 'polypeptide(L)'
;QTVDLANVEASEADKIQAAITQSTLDYDPSNYVRIKGSNQVGDLPPNYRCYKCLQPGHWIKDCKLNAQQDALEIKKSTGIPRSFMVPVEGPEVPGAMMTPTGQFAVPSIEHEARREPMRKPSEPVVIEKPTIPADLVCGVCKDLLSDAVLIPCCGNSFCDECKCFYYCMFLFKNNFKEEKQSQQHQLFIVLSDFLFL
;
A
#
# COMPACT_ATOMS: atom_id res chain seq x y z
N GLN A 1 38.91 9.18 -0.56
CA GLN A 1 39.58 9.16 -1.87
C GLN A 1 40.01 7.72 -2.08
N THR A 2 39.40 7.00 -3.02
CA THR A 2 39.68 5.56 -3.25
C THR A 2 40.99 5.43 -4.01
N VAL A 3 41.93 4.64 -3.48
CA VAL A 3 43.25 4.43 -4.12
C VAL A 3 43.05 3.46 -5.29
N ASP A 4 43.50 3.85 -6.48
CA ASP A 4 43.39 3.04 -7.69
C ASP A 4 44.36 1.84 -7.64
N LEU A 5 43.82 0.69 -7.21
CA LEU A 5 44.57 -0.57 -7.05
C LEU A 5 45.10 -1.15 -8.37
N ALA A 6 44.57 -0.72 -9.52
CA ALA A 6 44.96 -1.27 -10.82
C ALA A 6 46.36 -0.79 -11.26
N ASN A 7 46.74 0.43 -10.87
CA ASN A 7 47.97 1.08 -11.31
C ASN A 7 49.10 1.04 -10.27
N VAL A 8 48.87 0.44 -9.09
CA VAL A 8 49.87 0.38 -8.01
C VAL A 8 50.85 -0.79 -8.23
N GLU A 9 52.15 -0.49 -8.27
CA GLU A 9 53.23 -1.49 -8.24
C GLU A 9 53.51 -1.93 -6.79
N ALA A 10 52.68 -2.84 -6.27
CA ALA A 10 52.87 -3.49 -4.98
C ALA A 10 52.84 -5.02 -5.14
N SER A 11 53.26 -5.75 -4.10
CA SER A 11 53.18 -7.22 -4.11
C SER A 11 51.73 -7.67 -4.24
N GLU A 12 51.50 -8.86 -4.82
CA GLU A 12 50.14 -9.40 -4.97
C GLU A 12 49.43 -9.50 -3.61
N ALA A 13 50.16 -9.88 -2.56
CA ALA A 13 49.66 -9.93 -1.20
C ALA A 13 49.19 -8.55 -0.69
N ASP A 14 49.96 -7.50 -0.94
CA ASP A 14 49.60 -6.13 -0.53
C ASP A 14 48.38 -5.61 -1.31
N LYS A 15 48.27 -5.97 -2.59
CA LYS A 15 47.09 -5.64 -3.42
C LYS A 15 45.83 -6.30 -2.88
N ILE A 16 45.92 -7.58 -2.51
CA ILE A 16 44.80 -8.33 -1.91
C ILE A 16 44.41 -7.70 -0.57
N GLN A 17 45.38 -7.38 0.29
CA GLN A 17 45.12 -6.73 1.57
C GLN A 17 44.46 -5.37 1.39
N ALA A 18 44.97 -4.55 0.48
CA ALA A 18 44.41 -3.23 0.20
C ALA A 18 42.99 -3.32 -0.40
N ALA A 19 42.70 -4.32 -1.23
CA ALA A 19 41.35 -4.57 -1.73
C ALA A 19 40.38 -4.98 -0.60
N ILE A 20 40.82 -5.85 0.32
CA ILE A 20 40.05 -6.22 1.51
C ILE A 20 39.81 -4.99 2.38
N THR A 21 40.83 -4.18 2.65
CA THR A 21 40.68 -2.96 3.45
C THR A 21 39.71 -1.98 2.78
N GLN A 22 39.88 -1.67 1.48
CA GLN A 22 38.98 -0.75 0.77
C GLN A 22 37.53 -1.22 0.74
N SER A 23 37.30 -2.51 0.51
CA SER A 23 35.95 -3.08 0.46
C SER A 23 35.25 -3.13 1.82
N THR A 24 36.01 -3.23 2.92
CA THR A 24 35.46 -3.35 4.28
C THR A 24 35.42 -2.03 5.05
N LEU A 25 36.16 -1.01 4.63
CA LEU A 25 36.23 0.30 5.30
C LEU A 25 34.86 0.95 5.52
N ASP A 26 33.95 0.85 4.54
CA ASP A 26 32.60 1.43 4.66
C ASP A 26 31.70 0.67 5.66
N TYR A 27 32.05 -0.58 5.98
CA TYR A 27 31.33 -1.45 6.93
C TYR A 27 31.91 -1.41 8.34
N ASP A 28 32.80 -0.49 8.67
CA ASP A 28 33.28 -0.32 10.05
C ASP A 28 32.14 0.16 10.98
N PRO A 29 31.99 -0.40 12.20
CA PRO A 29 31.02 0.05 13.20
C PRO A 29 31.01 1.56 13.42
N SER A 30 32.16 2.23 13.31
CA SER A 30 32.27 3.68 13.48
C SER A 30 31.48 4.48 12.43
N ASN A 31 31.21 3.90 11.25
CA ASN A 31 30.49 4.59 10.16
C ASN A 31 28.96 4.49 10.28
N TYR A 32 28.43 3.41 10.86
CA TYR A 32 26.98 3.18 10.95
C TYR A 32 26.43 3.22 12.39
N VAL A 33 27.27 3.05 13.41
CA VAL A 33 26.87 3.22 14.81
C VAL A 33 26.65 4.71 15.06
N ARG A 34 25.38 5.11 15.02
CA ARG A 34 24.97 6.47 15.37
C ARG A 34 25.20 6.66 16.87
N ILE A 35 26.02 7.64 17.26
CA ILE A 35 26.14 8.09 18.65
C ILE A 35 24.79 8.65 19.09
N LYS A 36 23.97 7.82 19.75
CA LYS A 36 22.66 8.20 20.30
C LYS A 36 22.83 8.66 21.74
N GLY A 37 22.20 9.78 22.11
CA GLY A 37 22.07 10.21 23.51
C GLY A 37 22.68 11.57 23.86
N SER A 38 22.82 11.79 25.17
CA SER A 38 23.30 13.03 25.80
C SER A 38 24.80 13.32 25.59
N ASN A 39 25.58 12.32 25.19
CA ASN A 39 27.06 12.36 25.15
C ASN A 39 27.67 12.96 23.87
N GLN A 40 26.95 13.84 23.16
CA GLN A 40 27.52 14.64 22.06
C GLN A 40 28.28 15.84 22.65
N VAL A 41 29.30 15.56 23.45
CA VAL A 41 30.15 16.53 24.16
C VAL A 41 31.58 16.01 24.07
N GLY A 42 32.51 16.85 23.62
CA GLY A 42 33.93 16.47 23.41
C GLY A 42 34.36 16.57 21.95
N ASP A 43 35.56 16.05 21.66
CA ASP A 43 36.17 16.12 20.33
C ASP A 43 35.39 15.30 19.30
N LEU A 44 35.24 15.87 18.10
CA LEU A 44 34.48 15.25 17.02
C LEU A 44 35.32 14.18 16.33
N PRO A 45 34.74 13.00 16.03
CA PRO A 45 35.40 12.02 15.19
C PRO A 45 35.85 12.65 13.85
N PRO A 46 37.01 12.27 13.30
CA PRO A 46 37.59 12.92 12.11
C PRO A 46 36.68 12.88 10.87
N ASN A 47 35.78 11.88 10.79
CA ASN A 47 34.82 11.73 9.69
C ASN A 47 33.40 12.21 10.04
N TYR A 48 33.19 12.75 11.25
CA TYR A 48 31.87 13.24 11.66
C TYR A 48 31.52 14.53 10.92
N ARG A 49 30.33 14.53 10.31
CA ARG A 49 29.73 15.71 9.67
C ARG A 49 28.39 15.99 10.34
N CYS A 50 28.13 17.25 10.66
CA CYS A 50 26.87 17.64 11.26
C CYS A 50 25.70 17.25 10.34
N TYR A 51 24.69 16.54 10.86
CA TYR A 51 23.56 16.08 10.04
C TYR A 51 22.66 17.23 9.55
N LYS A 52 22.75 18.41 10.18
CA LYS A 52 21.92 19.57 9.83
C LYS A 52 22.53 20.42 8.72
N CYS A 53 23.85 20.60 8.71
CA CYS A 53 24.55 21.47 7.74
C CYS A 53 25.60 20.77 6.88
N LEU A 54 25.89 19.49 7.16
CA LEU A 54 26.92 18.65 6.52
C LEU A 54 28.36 19.18 6.60
N GLN A 55 28.60 20.21 7.40
CA GLN A 55 29.93 20.73 7.67
C GLN A 55 30.61 19.96 8.82
N PRO A 56 31.94 19.75 8.75
CA PRO A 56 32.71 19.21 9.86
C PRO A 56 32.88 20.25 10.99
N GLY A 57 33.37 19.80 12.15
CA GLY A 57 33.87 20.71 13.21
C GLY A 57 32.86 21.17 14.27
N HIS A 58 31.63 20.65 14.29
CA HIS A 58 30.68 20.89 15.40
C HIS A 58 29.68 19.74 15.53
N TRP A 59 29.18 19.49 16.75
CA TRP A 59 28.07 18.56 16.98
C TRP A 59 26.77 19.14 16.44
N ILE A 60 25.80 18.28 16.09
CA ILE A 60 24.48 18.72 15.60
C ILE A 60 23.78 19.72 16.55
N LYS A 61 24.03 19.61 17.86
CA LYS A 61 23.50 20.51 18.91
C LYS A 61 24.05 21.93 18.77
N ASP A 62 25.34 22.05 18.45
CA ASP A 62 26.08 23.31 18.34
C ASP A 62 26.08 23.86 16.90
N CYS A 63 25.22 23.32 16.04
CA CYS A 63 25.10 23.79 14.66
C CYS A 63 24.57 25.22 14.62
N LYS A 64 25.29 26.12 13.94
CA LYS A 64 24.86 27.52 13.74
C LYS A 64 23.49 27.61 13.03
N LEU A 65 23.14 26.62 12.22
CA LEU A 65 21.83 26.49 11.57
C LEU A 65 20.74 25.89 12.49
N ASN A 66 21.05 25.60 13.76
CA ASN A 66 20.07 25.09 14.71
C ASN A 66 19.19 26.19 15.31
N ALA A 67 19.71 27.43 15.39
CA ALA A 67 18.98 28.58 15.92
C ALA A 67 17.96 29.17 14.92
N GLN A 68 18.13 28.95 13.61
CA GLN A 68 17.08 29.20 12.62
C GLN A 68 16.16 27.97 12.59
N GLN A 69 14.97 28.11 13.15
CA GLN A 69 13.94 27.07 13.18
C GLN A 69 13.44 26.68 11.78
N ASP A 70 13.80 27.45 10.75
CA ASP A 70 13.52 27.16 9.34
C ASP A 70 14.65 26.39 8.67
N ALA A 71 15.15 25.35 9.34
CA ALA A 71 15.99 24.38 8.66
C ALA A 71 15.09 23.58 7.71
N LEU A 72 14.91 24.09 6.49
CA LEU A 72 14.36 23.36 5.35
C LEU A 72 14.97 21.96 5.39
N GLU A 73 14.13 20.95 5.66
CA GLU A 73 14.58 19.56 5.77
C GLU A 73 14.92 19.06 4.37
N ILE A 74 16.14 19.37 3.94
CA ILE A 74 16.66 18.96 2.63
C ILE A 74 16.94 17.46 2.69
N LYS A 75 16.05 16.69 2.08
CA LYS A 75 16.18 15.24 1.99
C LYS A 75 17.28 14.89 0.98
N LYS A 76 18.15 13.94 1.36
CA LYS A 76 19.17 13.39 0.46
C LYS A 76 18.51 12.44 -0.56
N SER A 77 18.89 12.54 -1.82
CA SER A 77 18.42 11.62 -2.85
C SER A 77 19.16 10.29 -2.75
N THR A 78 18.51 9.26 -2.20
CA THR A 78 19.06 7.89 -2.15
C THR A 78 18.31 6.99 -3.12
N GLY A 79 19.04 6.22 -3.94
CA GLY A 79 18.46 5.18 -4.80
C GLY A 79 17.87 5.65 -6.14
N ILE A 80 17.73 6.96 -6.36
CA ILE A 80 17.26 7.51 -7.64
C ILE A 80 18.48 7.86 -8.52
N PRO A 81 18.56 7.40 -9.78
CA PRO A 81 19.68 7.71 -10.67
C PRO A 81 19.71 9.19 -11.06
N ARG A 82 20.91 9.74 -11.29
CA ARG A 82 21.08 11.16 -11.67
C ARG A 82 20.38 11.53 -12.98
N SER A 83 20.23 10.59 -13.90
CA SER A 83 19.52 10.81 -15.18
C SER A 83 18.05 11.19 -15.00
N PHE A 84 17.44 10.80 -13.87
CA PHE A 84 16.05 11.11 -13.55
C PHE A 84 15.90 12.37 -12.70
N MET A 85 16.98 13.12 -12.46
CA MET A 85 16.98 14.34 -11.65
C MET A 85 17.27 15.57 -12.51
N VAL A 86 16.54 16.65 -12.25
CA VAL A 86 16.74 17.95 -12.90
C VAL A 86 17.39 18.89 -11.89
N PRO A 87 18.57 19.48 -12.18
CA PRO A 87 19.23 20.40 -11.27
C PRO A 87 18.39 21.67 -11.09
N VAL A 88 18.31 22.17 -9.86
CA VAL A 88 17.59 23.39 -9.49
C VAL A 88 18.46 24.32 -8.66
N GLU A 89 18.19 25.62 -8.73
CA GLU A 89 18.92 26.65 -7.98
C GLU A 89 18.33 26.77 -6.58
N GLY A 90 18.84 25.94 -5.66
CA GLY A 90 18.60 26.07 -4.22
C GLY A 90 17.47 25.21 -3.63
N PRO A 91 17.36 25.19 -2.29
CA PRO A 91 16.38 24.40 -1.55
C PRO A 91 14.97 25.01 -1.50
N GLU A 92 14.77 26.19 -2.09
CA GLU A 92 13.49 26.89 -2.09
C GLU A 92 12.46 26.22 -3.00
N VAL A 93 12.91 25.45 -3.99
CA VAL A 93 12.03 24.73 -4.90
C VAL A 93 11.38 23.53 -4.19
N PRO A 94 10.04 23.40 -4.19
CA PRO A 94 9.35 22.26 -3.60
C PRO A 94 9.79 20.95 -4.25
N GLY A 95 10.17 19.95 -3.43
CA GLY A 95 10.70 18.68 -3.90
C GLY A 95 12.21 18.69 -4.20
N ALA A 96 12.93 19.78 -3.89
CA ALA A 96 14.37 19.83 -4.03
C ALA A 96 15.06 18.84 -3.06
N MET A 97 15.81 17.91 -3.64
CA MET A 97 16.64 16.97 -2.93
C MET A 97 18.11 17.28 -3.16
N MET A 98 18.97 17.00 -2.19
CA MET A 98 20.41 17.16 -2.37
C MET A 98 21.02 15.88 -2.94
N THR A 99 21.73 16.03 -4.05
CA THR A 99 22.49 14.96 -4.70
C THR A 99 23.82 14.70 -3.96
N PRO A 100 24.47 13.54 -4.17
CA PRO A 100 25.79 13.25 -3.58
C PRO A 100 26.90 14.25 -3.97
N THR A 101 26.72 15.01 -5.06
CA THR A 101 27.64 16.05 -5.53
C THR A 101 27.39 17.41 -4.86
N GLY A 102 26.42 17.51 -3.94
CA GLY A 102 26.10 18.74 -3.23
C GLY A 102 25.24 19.73 -4.02
N GLN A 103 24.72 19.32 -5.18
CA GLN A 103 23.78 20.11 -5.99
C GLN A 103 22.34 19.76 -5.64
N PHE A 104 21.45 20.76 -5.66
CA PHE A 104 20.01 20.54 -5.51
C PHE A 104 19.41 20.05 -6.82
N ALA A 105 18.56 19.04 -6.75
CA ALA A 105 17.85 18.52 -7.89
C ALA A 105 16.47 18.00 -7.50
N VAL A 106 15.51 18.12 -8.41
CA VAL A 106 14.14 17.61 -8.25
C VAL A 106 13.96 16.42 -9.20
N PRO A 107 13.24 15.35 -8.83
CA PRO A 107 12.90 14.29 -9.77
C PRO A 107 12.19 14.84 -11.02
N SER A 108 12.62 14.41 -12.20
CA SER A 108 12.05 14.77 -13.50
C SER A 108 10.52 14.62 -13.54
N ILE A 109 9.99 13.52 -13.02
CA ILE A 109 8.54 13.25 -12.93
C ILE A 109 7.81 14.35 -12.13
N GLU A 110 8.36 14.75 -10.98
CA GLU A 110 7.73 15.78 -10.14
C GLU A 110 7.85 17.18 -10.78
N HIS A 111 8.97 17.44 -11.43
CA HIS A 111 9.20 18.68 -12.15
C HIS A 111 8.27 18.84 -13.36
N GLU A 112 8.04 17.75 -14.10
CA GLU A 112 7.10 17.70 -15.22
C GLU A 112 5.65 17.81 -14.76
N ALA A 113 5.25 17.07 -13.73
CA ALA A 113 3.90 17.11 -13.17
C ALA A 113 3.49 18.52 -12.68
N ARG A 114 4.45 19.34 -12.26
CA ARG A 114 4.22 20.74 -11.86
C ARG A 114 4.10 21.69 -13.06
N ARG A 115 4.73 21.35 -14.18
CA ARG A 115 4.68 22.13 -15.43
C ARG A 115 3.43 21.83 -16.24
N GLU A 116 2.98 20.58 -16.22
CA GLU A 116 1.72 20.23 -16.87
C GLU A 116 0.56 20.87 -16.09
N PRO A 117 -0.40 21.52 -16.77
CA PRO A 117 -1.65 21.89 -16.12
C PRO A 117 -2.30 20.62 -15.60
N MET A 118 -2.74 20.62 -14.33
CA MET A 118 -3.47 19.49 -13.74
C MET A 118 -4.47 18.97 -14.76
N ARG A 119 -4.26 17.74 -15.24
CA ARG A 119 -5.25 17.07 -16.07
C ARG A 119 -6.53 17.09 -15.27
N LYS A 120 -7.51 17.86 -15.73
CA LYS A 120 -8.86 17.83 -15.16
C LYS A 120 -9.22 16.34 -15.07
N PRO A 121 -9.74 15.84 -13.93
CA PRO A 121 -10.29 14.50 -13.89
C PRO A 121 -11.16 14.36 -15.13
N SER A 122 -10.75 13.50 -16.07
CA SER A 122 -11.63 13.13 -17.16
C SER A 122 -12.90 12.67 -16.49
N GLU A 123 -14.04 13.22 -16.91
CA GLU A 123 -15.35 12.84 -16.41
C GLU A 123 -15.38 11.32 -16.23
N PRO A 124 -15.91 10.82 -15.09
CA PRO A 124 -15.89 9.39 -14.82
C PRO A 124 -16.44 8.69 -16.05
N VAL A 125 -15.62 7.88 -16.70
CA VAL A 125 -16.06 7.04 -17.82
C VAL A 125 -17.23 6.26 -17.27
N VAL A 126 -18.43 6.57 -17.74
CA VAL A 126 -19.65 5.87 -17.36
C VAL A 126 -19.49 4.48 -17.95
N ILE A 127 -18.97 3.56 -17.15
CA ILE A 127 -18.93 2.14 -17.49
C ILE A 127 -20.40 1.72 -17.53
N GLU A 128 -20.96 1.64 -18.73
CA GLU A 128 -22.28 1.05 -18.94
C GLU A 128 -22.24 -0.37 -18.39
N LYS A 129 -22.89 -0.59 -17.24
CA LYS A 129 -22.94 -1.89 -16.60
C LYS A 129 -23.66 -2.83 -17.57
N PRO A 130 -23.02 -3.92 -18.02
CA PRO A 130 -23.66 -4.87 -18.93
C PRO A 130 -24.93 -5.41 -18.27
N THR A 131 -26.03 -5.48 -19.04
CA THR A 131 -27.30 -6.02 -18.55
C THR A 131 -27.12 -7.50 -18.22
N ILE A 132 -27.14 -7.82 -16.93
CA ILE A 132 -26.96 -9.19 -16.42
C ILE A 132 -28.22 -10.00 -16.79
N PRO A 133 -28.08 -11.19 -17.41
CA PRO A 133 -29.23 -12.03 -17.72
C PRO A 133 -29.92 -12.51 -16.44
N ALA A 134 -31.24 -12.66 -16.50
CA ALA A 134 -32.08 -12.98 -15.35
C ALA A 134 -31.70 -14.29 -14.65
N ASP A 135 -31.06 -15.22 -15.36
CA ASP A 135 -30.60 -16.52 -14.82
C ASP A 135 -29.43 -16.39 -13.83
N LEU A 136 -28.71 -15.26 -13.86
CA LEU A 136 -27.58 -14.97 -12.96
C LEU A 136 -27.97 -14.08 -11.79
N VAL A 137 -29.27 -13.76 -11.66
CA VAL A 137 -29.79 -12.87 -10.64
C VAL A 137 -30.52 -13.67 -9.56
N CYS A 138 -30.25 -13.36 -8.30
CA CYS A 138 -30.92 -13.97 -7.18
C CYS A 138 -32.38 -13.50 -7.09
N GLY A 139 -33.33 -14.43 -7.02
CA GLY A 139 -34.76 -14.11 -6.89
C GLY A 139 -35.17 -13.42 -5.57
N VAL A 140 -34.28 -13.37 -4.57
CA VAL A 140 -34.53 -12.74 -3.26
C VAL A 140 -33.94 -11.34 -3.18
N CYS A 141 -32.62 -11.19 -3.39
CA CYS A 141 -31.95 -9.88 -3.32
C CYS A 141 -31.93 -9.12 -4.65
N LYS A 142 -32.31 -9.75 -5.77
CA LYS A 142 -32.33 -9.16 -7.13
C LYS A 142 -30.96 -8.64 -7.61
N ASP A 143 -29.88 -9.09 -6.98
CA ASP A 143 -28.51 -8.84 -7.35
C ASP A 143 -27.86 -10.08 -7.97
N LEU A 144 -26.65 -9.90 -8.53
CA LEU A 144 -25.83 -10.99 -9.05
C LEU A 144 -25.64 -12.07 -7.97
N LEU A 145 -25.83 -13.33 -8.33
CA LEU A 145 -25.67 -14.45 -7.41
C LEU A 145 -24.25 -14.49 -6.81
N SER A 146 -24.17 -14.40 -5.48
CA SER A 146 -22.94 -14.60 -4.71
C SER A 146 -23.02 -15.96 -4.02
N ASP A 147 -22.06 -16.84 -4.30
CA ASP A 147 -22.01 -18.23 -3.82
C ASP A 147 -23.33 -18.99 -4.06
N ALA A 148 -23.63 -19.20 -5.35
CA ALA A 148 -24.90 -19.77 -5.79
C ALA A 148 -25.10 -21.21 -5.30
N VAL A 149 -26.21 -21.44 -4.59
CA VAL A 149 -26.66 -22.77 -4.14
C VAL A 149 -27.94 -23.15 -4.89
N LEU A 150 -28.00 -24.41 -5.35
CA LEU A 150 -29.17 -24.98 -6.03
C LEU A 150 -30.16 -25.57 -5.03
N ILE A 151 -31.44 -25.26 -5.22
CA ILE A 151 -32.51 -25.86 -4.42
C ILE A 151 -32.99 -27.17 -5.05
N PRO A 152 -32.93 -28.30 -4.32
CA PRO A 152 -33.22 -29.63 -4.87
C PRO A 152 -34.69 -29.84 -5.26
N CYS A 153 -35.63 -29.00 -4.80
CA CYS A 153 -37.06 -29.17 -5.10
C CYS A 153 -37.53 -28.51 -6.40
N CYS A 154 -36.82 -27.50 -6.90
CA CYS A 154 -37.24 -26.74 -8.08
C CYS A 154 -36.09 -26.30 -9.00
N GLY A 155 -34.84 -26.63 -8.67
CA GLY A 155 -33.68 -26.31 -9.49
C GLY A 155 -33.30 -24.82 -9.53
N ASN A 156 -33.93 -23.98 -8.70
CA ASN A 156 -33.64 -22.55 -8.66
C ASN A 156 -32.34 -22.27 -7.89
N SER A 157 -31.55 -21.31 -8.38
CA SER A 157 -30.31 -20.82 -7.77
C SER A 157 -30.52 -19.57 -6.93
N PHE A 158 -29.96 -19.54 -5.71
CA PHE A 158 -30.00 -18.39 -4.81
C PHE A 158 -28.64 -18.16 -4.15
N CYS A 159 -28.39 -16.96 -3.63
CA CYS A 159 -27.19 -16.69 -2.83
C CYS A 159 -27.19 -17.52 -1.53
N ASP A 160 -26.02 -17.90 -1.05
CA ASP A 160 -25.88 -18.72 0.17
C ASP A 160 -26.55 -18.08 1.39
N GLU A 161 -26.51 -16.76 1.52
CA GLU A 161 -27.18 -16.05 2.63
C GLU A 161 -28.70 -15.91 2.41
N CYS A 162 -29.12 -15.81 1.15
CA CYS A 162 -30.53 -15.65 0.77
C CYS A 162 -31.31 -16.97 0.84
N LYS A 163 -30.64 -18.13 0.87
CA LYS A 163 -31.28 -19.44 1.01
C LYS A 163 -32.16 -19.50 2.26
N CYS A 164 -31.73 -18.89 3.37
CA CYS A 164 -32.43 -18.93 4.66
C CYS A 164 -33.81 -18.25 4.61
N PHE A 165 -33.93 -17.11 3.92
CA PHE A 165 -35.22 -16.43 3.72
C PHE A 165 -36.18 -17.26 2.87
N TYR A 166 -35.66 -17.92 1.83
CA TYR A 166 -36.47 -18.77 0.95
C TYR A 166 -36.95 -20.05 1.66
N TYR A 167 -36.08 -20.75 2.41
CA TYR A 167 -36.48 -21.92 3.19
C TYR A 167 -37.56 -21.59 4.24
N CYS A 168 -37.47 -20.43 4.89
CA CYS A 168 -38.48 -19.97 5.85
C CYS A 168 -39.84 -19.73 5.17
N MET A 169 -39.87 -19.04 4.02
CA MET A 169 -41.11 -18.86 3.24
C MET A 169 -41.65 -20.17 2.67
N PHE A 170 -40.79 -21.10 2.26
CA PHE A 170 -41.18 -22.41 1.74
C PHE A 170 -41.78 -23.29 2.84
N LEU A 171 -41.19 -23.33 4.03
CA LEU A 171 -41.76 -24.05 5.19
C LEU A 171 -43.12 -23.45 5.61
N PHE A 172 -43.28 -22.13 5.60
CA PHE A 172 -44.58 -21.49 5.87
C PHE A 172 -45.64 -21.84 4.82
N LYS A 173 -45.29 -21.81 3.52
CA LYS A 173 -46.23 -22.18 2.44
C LYS A 173 -46.62 -23.65 2.46
N ASN A 174 -45.71 -24.56 2.84
CA ASN A 174 -46.03 -25.99 2.95
C ASN A 174 -46.86 -26.29 4.21
N ASN A 175 -46.58 -25.64 5.36
CA ASN A 175 -47.42 -25.77 6.57
C ASN A 175 -48.88 -25.33 6.32
N PHE A 176 -49.10 -24.23 5.58
CA PHE A 176 -50.46 -23.78 5.23
C PHE A 176 -51.20 -24.72 4.27
N LYS A 177 -50.46 -25.53 3.49
CA LYS A 177 -51.02 -26.50 2.55
C LYS A 177 -51.45 -27.77 3.27
N GLU A 178 -50.67 -28.24 4.25
CA GLU A 178 -51.03 -29.37 5.10
C GLU A 178 -52.23 -29.07 6.02
N GLU A 179 -52.30 -27.88 6.63
CA GLU A 179 -53.46 -27.49 7.46
C GLU A 179 -54.77 -27.46 6.67
N LYS A 180 -54.77 -26.98 5.42
CA LYS A 180 -55.99 -26.99 4.57
C LYS A 180 -56.42 -28.39 4.16
N GLN A 181 -55.47 -29.32 3.99
CA GLN A 181 -55.79 -30.70 3.62
C GLN A 181 -56.35 -31.49 4.81
N SER A 182 -55.83 -31.24 6.02
CA SER A 182 -56.36 -31.75 7.29
C SER A 182 -57.82 -31.30 7.54
N GLN A 183 -58.13 -30.02 7.34
CA GLN A 183 -59.49 -29.52 7.58
C GLN A 183 -60.51 -29.98 6.52
N GLN A 184 -60.10 -30.18 5.26
CA GLN A 184 -60.98 -30.79 4.24
C GLN A 184 -61.26 -32.26 4.52
N HIS A 185 -60.28 -33.03 5.03
CA HIS A 185 -60.47 -34.44 5.35
C HIS A 185 -61.34 -34.64 6.59
N GLN A 186 -61.22 -33.77 7.61
CA GLN A 186 -62.12 -33.75 8.78
C GLN A 186 -63.57 -33.44 8.38
N LEU A 187 -63.80 -32.45 7.48
CA LEU A 187 -65.14 -32.13 7.00
C LEU A 187 -65.76 -33.26 6.16
N PHE A 188 -64.94 -34.00 5.39
CA PHE A 188 -65.39 -35.16 4.63
C PHE A 188 -65.79 -36.34 5.52
N ILE A 189 -65.06 -36.60 6.61
CA ILE A 189 -65.39 -37.66 7.57
C ILE A 189 -66.71 -37.33 8.30
N VAL A 190 -66.87 -36.09 8.78
CA VAL A 190 -68.09 -35.68 9.50
C VAL A 190 -69.33 -35.70 8.58
N LEU A 191 -69.15 -35.41 7.28
CA LEU A 191 -70.23 -35.48 6.28
C LEU A 191 -70.57 -36.91 5.85
N SER A 192 -69.62 -37.85 5.87
CA SER A 192 -69.92 -39.26 5.60
C SER A 192 -70.64 -39.95 6.76
N ASP A 193 -70.37 -39.56 8.01
CA ASP A 193 -71.05 -40.10 9.19
C ASP A 193 -72.51 -39.60 9.29
N PHE A 194 -72.81 -38.40 8.78
CA PHE A 194 -74.17 -37.83 8.73
C PHE A 194 -75.04 -38.38 7.58
N LEU A 195 -74.44 -39.03 6.58
CA LEU A 195 -75.16 -39.62 5.44
C LEU A 195 -75.45 -41.12 5.64
N PHE A 196 -74.91 -41.73 6.70
CA PHE A 196 -75.05 -43.15 7.03
C PHE A 196 -75.85 -43.42 8.33
N LEU A 197 -76.55 -42.41 8.85
CA LEU A 197 -77.55 -42.48 9.94
C LEU A 197 -78.90 -41.99 9.42
#